data_AF-A0A4U1IYJ8-F1
#
_entry.id   AF-A0A4U1IYJ8-F1
#
_cell.length_a   1.000
_cell.length_b   1.000
_cell.length_c   1.000
_cell.angle_alpha   90.00
_cell.angle_beta   90.00
_cell.angle_gamma   90.00
#
_symmetry.space_group_name_H-M   'P 1'
#
loop_
_entity.id
_entity.type
_entity.pdbx_description
1 polymer ?
#
loop_
_entity_poly.entity_id
_entity_poly.type
_entity_poly.pdbx_seq_one_letter_code
_entity_poly.pdbx_strand_id
1 'polypeptide(L)'
;MAFWSTADVELVSRVVTAKTKNDRRVRGKLTLHFAEAQTQGNADDAGDRCATLAEELFGEADDHEQLIGAEAELAAALRLRLPPRFPSIRSLDLAALHVVGDPSTSAALRRASTTTMRAVAGPVSTPAPNTIRGRSPSSMPPSGDAPSASFRVSQLAASTSGTFRAPISSAGPASGPISTSGPRSSSPPTRRGTLGRMRAIMPGMMLAPGAPPEAIGQALAPFVRDCAGRILVGFLRGYDLLALRGLALEEGSAEMLAALVPVSDAPLGGYEASRTSELARWQNAFGEAVFQRVRRESQVAAIYLAHMALGRLGVPPSVGLPILQEAAPSAFGGERGTVLEMARYVSIPAESFVPALCQHLVDTVGHGDATQLAAALAPLVTSVEEDMAIAATFARDASGV
;
A
#
# COMPACT_ATOMS: atom_id res chain seq x y z
N MET A 1 -5.43 28.08 -38.58
CA MET A 1 -5.13 26.65 -38.36
C MET A 1 -4.29 26.55 -37.11
N ALA A 2 -4.89 26.19 -35.98
CA ALA A 2 -4.19 26.13 -34.70
C ALA A 2 -3.39 24.83 -34.61
N PHE A 3 -2.08 24.97 -34.48
CA PHE A 3 -1.12 23.93 -34.14
C PHE A 3 -1.47 23.40 -32.75
N TRP A 4 -2.06 22.21 -32.66
CA TRP A 4 -2.02 21.44 -31.44
C TRP A 4 -0.58 20.98 -31.29
N SER A 5 0.16 21.62 -30.39
CA SER A 5 1.46 21.11 -29.96
C SER A 5 1.25 19.67 -29.52
N THR A 6 1.85 18.71 -30.23
CA THR A 6 1.89 17.32 -29.79
C THR A 6 2.44 17.31 -28.37
N ALA A 7 1.65 16.80 -27.42
CA ALA A 7 2.11 16.73 -26.04
C ALA A 7 3.35 15.82 -25.98
N ASP A 8 4.39 16.35 -25.36
CA ASP A 8 5.62 15.61 -25.07
C ASP A 8 5.35 14.68 -23.88
N VAL A 9 5.47 13.38 -24.12
CA VAL A 9 5.17 12.30 -23.19
C VAL A 9 6.47 11.67 -22.73
N GLU A 10 6.75 11.74 -21.43
CA GLU A 10 7.93 11.12 -20.81
C GLU A 10 7.66 9.69 -20.31
N LEU A 11 6.38 9.31 -20.18
CA LEU A 11 5.95 8.05 -19.58
C LEU A 11 4.70 7.51 -20.25
N VAL A 12 4.69 6.22 -20.56
CA VAL A 12 3.49 5.50 -21.01
C VAL A 12 3.29 4.23 -20.20
N SER A 13 2.04 3.85 -19.95
CA SER A 13 1.71 2.61 -19.25
C SER A 13 0.64 1.80 -19.99
N ARG A 14 0.78 0.48 -19.92
CA ARG A 14 -0.15 -0.49 -20.52
C ARG A 14 -0.47 -1.59 -19.52
N VAL A 15 -1.70 -2.08 -19.60
CA VAL A 15 -2.12 -3.31 -18.91
C VAL A 15 -1.90 -4.44 -19.89
N VAL A 16 -1.10 -5.42 -19.49
CA VAL A 16 -0.77 -6.59 -20.31
C VAL A 16 -1.52 -7.79 -19.78
N THR A 17 -2.17 -8.57 -20.64
CA THR A 17 -2.89 -9.78 -20.23
C THR A 17 -2.66 -10.91 -21.22
N ALA A 18 -2.04 -12.00 -20.78
CA ALA A 18 -1.76 -13.15 -21.63
C ALA A 18 -2.08 -14.47 -20.92
N LYS A 19 -2.15 -15.56 -21.69
CA LYS A 19 -2.26 -16.91 -21.16
C LYS A 19 -0.88 -17.57 -21.19
N THR A 20 -0.50 -18.20 -20.09
CA THR A 20 0.65 -19.12 -20.02
C THR A 20 0.33 -20.46 -20.69
N LYS A 21 1.33 -21.34 -20.88
CA LYS A 21 1.09 -22.65 -21.53
C LYS A 21 0.12 -23.55 -20.76
N ASN A 22 0.02 -23.42 -19.45
CA ASN A 22 -0.96 -24.12 -18.63
C ASN A 22 -2.35 -23.45 -18.60
N ASP A 23 -2.66 -22.61 -19.59
CA ASP A 23 -3.95 -21.94 -19.81
C ASP A 23 -4.39 -20.98 -18.69
N ARG A 24 -3.47 -20.60 -17.79
CA ARG A 24 -3.72 -19.59 -16.76
C ARG A 24 -3.53 -18.20 -17.33
N ARG A 25 -4.51 -17.33 -17.12
CA ARG A 25 -4.45 -15.93 -17.57
C ARG A 25 -3.70 -15.10 -16.54
N VAL A 26 -2.61 -14.46 -16.92
CA VAL A 26 -1.84 -13.55 -16.08
C VAL A 26 -2.02 -12.12 -16.58
N ARG A 27 -2.21 -11.18 -15.65
CA ARG A 27 -2.36 -9.74 -15.91
C ARG A 27 -1.34 -8.96 -15.11
N GLY A 28 -0.71 -7.96 -15.74
CA GLY A 28 0.23 -7.04 -15.10
C GLY A 28 0.13 -5.63 -15.66
N LYS A 29 0.89 -4.71 -15.05
CA LYS A 29 1.05 -3.33 -15.51
C LYS A 29 2.49 -3.12 -15.99
N LEU A 30 2.63 -2.76 -17.26
CA LEU A 30 3.88 -2.37 -17.91
C LEU A 30 3.99 -0.84 -17.92
N THR A 31 5.15 -0.31 -17.58
CA THR A 31 5.43 1.13 -17.62
C THR A 31 6.76 1.37 -18.31
N LEU A 32 6.77 2.29 -19.28
CA LEU A 32 7.97 2.73 -19.98
C LEU A 32 8.27 4.16 -19.57
N HIS A 33 9.52 4.41 -19.19
CA HIS A 33 10.05 5.74 -18.95
C HIS A 33 11.02 6.05 -20.08
N PHE A 34 10.69 7.04 -20.92
CA PHE A 34 11.54 7.41 -22.03
C PHE A 34 12.77 8.19 -21.55
N ALA A 35 13.90 8.04 -22.26
CA ALA A 35 15.09 8.84 -21.99
C ALA A 35 14.87 10.30 -22.41
N GLU A 36 14.16 10.49 -23.53
CA GLU A 36 13.78 11.77 -24.11
C GLU A 36 12.26 11.77 -24.31
N ALA A 37 11.61 12.93 -24.12
CA ALA A 37 10.17 13.03 -24.30
C ALA A 37 9.79 12.65 -25.75
N GLN A 38 8.70 11.89 -25.87
CA GLN A 38 8.20 11.38 -27.14
C GLN A 38 6.90 12.09 -27.50
N THR A 39 6.58 12.19 -28.80
CA THR A 39 5.22 12.56 -29.17
C THR A 39 4.25 11.49 -28.67
N GLN A 40 3.03 11.89 -28.31
CA GLN A 40 2.02 10.96 -27.80
C GLN A 40 1.83 9.73 -28.69
N GLY A 41 1.75 9.90 -30.02
CA GLY A 41 1.62 8.77 -30.96
C GLY A 41 2.82 7.81 -30.91
N ASN A 42 4.05 8.32 -30.85
CA ASN A 42 5.24 7.48 -30.75
C ASN A 42 5.31 6.75 -29.39
N ALA A 43 4.91 7.42 -28.31
CA ALA A 43 4.84 6.84 -26.97
C ALA A 43 3.82 5.71 -26.91
N ASP A 44 2.63 5.92 -27.48
CA ASP A 44 1.57 4.91 -27.54
C ASP A 44 1.97 3.71 -28.41
N ASP A 45 2.53 3.94 -29.60
CA ASP A 45 3.06 2.88 -30.48
C ASP A 45 4.18 2.07 -29.80
N ALA A 46 5.03 2.73 -29.00
CA ALA A 46 6.07 2.05 -28.23
C ALA A 46 5.47 1.22 -27.08
N GLY A 47 4.49 1.78 -26.36
CA GLY A 47 3.74 1.10 -25.31
C GLY A 47 3.06 -0.17 -25.82
N ASP A 48 2.38 -0.09 -26.96
CA ASP A 48 1.64 -1.21 -27.55
C ASP A 48 2.59 -2.31 -28.04
N ARG A 49 3.68 -1.94 -28.74
CA ARG A 49 4.70 -2.92 -29.16
C ARG A 49 5.37 -3.63 -27.99
N CYS A 50 5.68 -2.89 -26.92
CA CYS A 50 6.27 -3.50 -25.73
C CYS A 50 5.27 -4.38 -24.98
N ALA A 51 3.98 -4.02 -24.97
CA ALA A 51 2.91 -4.86 -24.44
C ALA A 51 2.80 -6.18 -25.23
N THR A 52 2.80 -6.15 -26.57
CA THR A 52 2.79 -7.37 -27.40
C THR A 52 3.98 -8.29 -27.07
N LEU A 53 5.20 -7.75 -26.96
CA LEU A 53 6.38 -8.54 -26.58
C LEU A 53 6.25 -9.14 -25.17
N ALA A 54 5.63 -8.42 -24.23
CA ALA A 54 5.34 -8.93 -22.90
C ALA A 54 4.32 -10.07 -22.92
N GLU A 55 3.29 -10.00 -23.76
CA GLU A 55 2.32 -11.09 -23.94
C GLU A 55 2.97 -12.35 -24.51
N GLU A 56 3.84 -12.19 -25.51
CA GLU A 56 4.63 -13.30 -26.06
C GLU A 56 5.50 -13.95 -24.99
N LEU A 57 6.22 -13.13 -24.22
CA LEU A 57 7.09 -13.62 -23.14
C LEU A 57 6.30 -14.35 -22.04
N PHE A 58 5.09 -13.89 -21.70
CA PHE A 58 4.22 -14.59 -20.75
C PHE A 58 3.73 -15.94 -21.31
N GLY A 59 3.46 -16.00 -22.62
CA GLY A 59 3.05 -17.23 -23.30
C GLY A 59 4.15 -18.29 -23.37
N GLU A 60 5.41 -17.91 -23.23
CA GLU A 60 6.54 -18.84 -23.21
C GLU A 60 6.69 -19.59 -21.89
N ALA A 61 6.20 -19.03 -20.78
CA ALA A 61 6.25 -19.65 -19.46
C ALA A 61 5.37 -20.91 -19.41
N ASP A 62 5.95 -21.99 -18.89
CA ASP A 62 5.24 -23.27 -18.74
C ASP A 62 4.12 -23.16 -17.69
N ASP A 63 4.38 -22.36 -16.64
CA ASP A 63 3.46 -22.12 -15.54
C ASP A 63 3.46 -20.65 -15.10
N HIS A 64 2.31 -20.14 -14.66
CA HIS A 64 2.14 -18.80 -14.08
C HIS A 64 3.03 -18.56 -12.85
N GLU A 65 3.38 -19.59 -12.08
CA GLU A 65 4.29 -19.47 -10.94
C GLU A 65 5.69 -19.00 -11.35
N GLN A 66 6.11 -19.23 -12.60
CA GLN A 66 7.38 -18.73 -13.13
C GLN A 66 7.34 -17.21 -13.39
N LEU A 67 6.14 -16.64 -13.53
CA LEU A 67 5.96 -15.21 -13.81
C LEU A 67 5.80 -14.40 -12.52
N ILE A 68 5.08 -14.94 -11.53
CA ILE A 68 4.79 -14.22 -10.28
C ILE A 68 6.06 -14.09 -9.43
N GLY A 69 6.49 -12.85 -9.15
CA GLY A 69 7.72 -12.58 -8.41
C GLY A 69 8.98 -12.48 -9.29
N ALA A 70 8.87 -12.78 -10.59
CA ALA A 70 9.97 -12.69 -11.56
C ALA A 70 9.92 -11.38 -12.39
N GLU A 71 9.22 -10.34 -11.90
CA GLU A 71 8.97 -9.11 -12.65
C GLU A 71 10.25 -8.43 -13.17
N ALA A 72 11.29 -8.39 -12.34
CA ALA A 72 12.57 -7.77 -12.70
C ALA A 72 13.32 -8.55 -13.80
N GLU A 73 13.26 -9.88 -13.74
CA GLU A 73 13.87 -10.77 -14.75
C GLU A 73 13.13 -10.68 -16.07
N LEU A 74 11.78 -10.66 -16.03
CA LEU A 74 10.93 -10.44 -17.20
C LEU A 74 11.17 -9.06 -17.82
N ALA A 75 11.31 -8.01 -17.01
CA ALA A 75 11.64 -6.67 -17.50
C ALA A 75 13.03 -6.63 -18.17
N ALA A 76 14.01 -7.36 -17.64
CA ALA A 76 15.33 -7.50 -18.27
C ALA A 76 15.26 -8.29 -19.59
N ALA A 77 14.51 -9.39 -19.62
CA ALA A 77 14.28 -10.18 -20.83
C ALA A 77 13.54 -9.38 -21.90
N LEU A 78 12.55 -8.56 -21.52
CA LEU A 78 11.85 -7.66 -22.43
C LEU A 78 12.79 -6.64 -23.05
N ARG A 79 13.66 -6.01 -22.25
CA ARG A 79 14.66 -5.07 -22.77
C ARG A 79 15.56 -5.69 -23.84
N LEU A 80 15.95 -6.96 -23.68
CA LEU A 80 16.77 -7.68 -24.68
C LEU A 80 16.03 -7.99 -25.98
N ARG A 81 14.69 -8.00 -25.97
CA ARG A 81 13.84 -8.28 -27.13
C ARG A 81 13.32 -7.02 -27.83
N LEU A 82 13.59 -5.84 -27.30
CA LEU A 82 13.16 -4.60 -27.94
C LEU A 82 13.82 -4.46 -29.32
N PRO A 83 13.06 -4.03 -30.35
CA PRO A 83 13.61 -3.89 -31.69
C PRO A 83 14.69 -2.79 -31.73
N PRO A 84 15.67 -2.86 -32.66
CA PRO A 84 16.76 -1.88 -32.75
C PRO A 84 16.33 -0.42 -32.99
N ARG A 85 15.09 -0.20 -33.44
CA ARG A 85 14.49 1.13 -33.66
C ARG A 85 13.47 1.52 -32.57
N PHE A 86 13.51 0.87 -31.42
CA PHE A 86 12.68 1.24 -30.29
C PHE A 86 13.14 2.58 -29.69
N PRO A 87 12.24 3.47 -29.25
CA PRO A 87 12.64 4.71 -28.59
C PRO A 87 13.56 4.45 -27.40
N SER A 88 14.51 5.36 -27.16
CA SER A 88 15.43 5.23 -26.03
C SER A 88 14.64 5.27 -24.72
N ILE A 89 14.79 4.23 -23.90
CA ILE A 89 14.11 4.09 -22.61
C ILE A 89 15.12 4.18 -21.47
N ARG A 90 14.78 4.99 -20.46
CA ARG A 90 15.51 5.11 -19.20
C ARG A 90 15.21 3.93 -18.28
N SER A 91 13.93 3.60 -18.14
CA SER A 91 13.49 2.42 -17.42
C SER A 91 12.28 1.75 -18.06
N LEU A 92 12.18 0.44 -17.82
CA LEU A 92 11.05 -0.41 -18.16
C LEU A 92 10.75 -1.20 -16.90
N ASP A 93 9.51 -1.04 -16.42
CA ASP A 93 9.04 -1.65 -15.19
C ASP A 93 7.79 -2.48 -15.49
N LEU A 94 7.82 -3.73 -15.02
CA LEU A 94 6.68 -4.62 -15.01
C LEU A 94 6.27 -4.84 -13.56
N ALA A 95 4.99 -4.67 -13.24
CA ALA A 95 4.52 -4.76 -11.86
C ALA A 95 3.13 -5.40 -11.76
N ALA A 96 2.81 -5.85 -10.55
CA ALA A 96 1.51 -6.36 -10.17
C ALA A 96 1.02 -7.53 -11.05
N LEU A 97 1.93 -8.44 -11.43
CA LEU A 97 1.57 -9.66 -12.12
C LEU A 97 0.66 -10.50 -11.22
N HIS A 98 -0.47 -10.95 -11.73
CA HIS A 98 -1.38 -11.84 -11.00
C HIS A 98 -2.21 -12.69 -11.95
N VAL A 99 -2.70 -13.83 -11.45
CA VAL A 99 -3.61 -14.68 -12.21
C VAL A 99 -5.03 -14.10 -12.18
N VAL A 100 -5.63 -13.91 -13.35
CA VAL A 100 -7.00 -13.45 -13.51
C VAL A 100 -7.94 -14.66 -13.52
N GLY A 101 -8.97 -14.62 -12.67
CA GLY A 101 -10.03 -15.63 -12.65
C GLY A 101 -9.79 -16.79 -11.67
N ASP A 102 -8.67 -16.81 -10.95
CA ASP A 102 -8.48 -17.73 -9.83
C ASP A 102 -8.76 -16.99 -8.49
N PRO A 103 -9.89 -17.27 -7.82
CA PRO A 103 -10.24 -16.59 -6.58
C PRO A 103 -9.29 -16.95 -5.42
N SER A 104 -8.51 -18.03 -5.55
CA SER A 104 -7.57 -18.49 -4.51
C SER A 104 -6.23 -17.73 -4.53
N THR A 105 -5.69 -17.39 -5.71
CA THR A 105 -4.40 -16.69 -5.85
C THR A 105 -4.53 -15.18 -5.70
N SER A 106 -5.69 -14.60 -6.01
CA SER A 106 -6.00 -13.17 -5.76
C SER A 106 -5.85 -12.77 -4.28
N ALA A 107 -6.02 -13.74 -3.36
CA ALA A 107 -5.81 -13.55 -1.93
C ALA A 107 -4.34 -13.73 -1.51
N ALA A 108 -3.56 -14.56 -2.21
CA ALA A 108 -2.15 -14.84 -1.93
C ALA A 108 -1.19 -13.79 -2.52
N LEU A 109 -1.54 -13.14 -3.63
CA LEU A 109 -0.69 -12.14 -4.29
C LEU A 109 -0.67 -10.77 -3.62
N ARG A 110 -1.73 -10.42 -2.88
CA ARG A 110 -1.70 -9.30 -1.92
C ARG A 110 -0.62 -9.49 -0.85
N ARG A 111 -0.17 -10.74 -0.64
CA ARG A 111 0.84 -11.14 0.35
C ARG A 111 2.28 -10.91 -0.12
N ALA A 112 2.55 -10.78 -1.44
CA ALA A 112 3.92 -10.74 -1.99
C ALA A 112 4.38 -9.35 -2.49
N SER A 113 3.48 -8.48 -2.96
CA SER A 113 3.85 -7.18 -3.58
C SER A 113 4.33 -6.09 -2.61
N THR A 114 4.58 -6.42 -1.33
CA THR A 114 5.07 -5.47 -0.30
C THR A 114 6.55 -5.58 0.01
N THR A 115 7.32 -6.38 -0.74
CA THR A 115 8.74 -6.61 -0.45
C THR A 115 9.58 -6.41 -1.71
N THR A 116 10.60 -5.56 -1.59
CA THR A 116 11.69 -5.22 -2.54
C THR A 116 11.45 -4.03 -3.49
N MET A 117 11.61 -2.81 -2.96
CA MET A 117 12.31 -1.75 -3.71
C MET A 117 13.71 -1.60 -3.10
N ARG A 118 14.71 -2.18 -3.76
CA ARG A 118 16.14 -2.02 -3.41
C ARG A 118 16.65 -0.75 -4.08
N ALA A 119 16.96 0.26 -3.29
CA ALA A 119 17.59 1.49 -3.78
C ALA A 119 19.02 1.18 -4.28
N VAL A 120 19.31 1.56 -5.52
CA VAL A 120 20.66 1.62 -6.08
C VAL A 120 21.33 2.89 -5.52
N ALA A 121 22.14 2.73 -4.48
CA ALA A 121 23.01 3.79 -3.99
C ALA A 121 24.28 3.84 -4.86
N GLY A 122 24.38 4.85 -5.72
CA GLY A 122 25.65 5.20 -6.37
C GLY A 122 26.53 6.01 -5.41
N PRO A 123 27.85 5.78 -5.36
CA PRO A 123 28.75 6.57 -4.53
C PRO A 123 29.01 7.93 -5.22
N VAL A 124 28.52 9.01 -4.61
CA VAL A 124 28.92 10.38 -4.94
C VAL A 124 30.07 10.77 -4.02
N SER A 125 31.28 10.78 -4.57
CA SER A 125 32.47 11.33 -3.91
C SER A 125 32.39 12.85 -3.86
N THR A 126 32.25 13.42 -2.66
CA THR A 126 32.39 14.85 -2.41
C THR A 126 33.87 15.19 -2.15
N PRO A 127 34.47 16.20 -2.81
CA PRO A 127 35.81 16.67 -2.47
C PRO A 127 35.77 17.57 -1.22
N ALA A 128 36.70 17.35 -0.31
CA ALA A 128 36.90 18.13 0.91
C ALA A 128 37.49 19.52 0.61
N PRO A 129 37.18 20.56 1.42
CA PRO A 129 37.71 21.90 1.25
C PRO A 129 39.13 22.02 1.84
N ASN A 130 40.02 22.66 1.07
CA ASN A 130 41.33 23.12 1.49
C ASN A 130 41.20 24.29 2.49
N THR A 131 41.76 24.15 3.69
CA THR A 131 42.10 25.29 4.56
C THR A 131 43.60 25.33 4.80
N ILE A 132 44.17 26.49 4.49
CA ILE A 132 45.59 26.83 4.50
C ILE A 132 45.98 27.48 5.85
N ARG A 133 47.18 27.10 6.33
CA ARG A 133 48.14 27.79 7.25
C ARG A 133 47.94 27.77 8.77
N GLY A 134 49.01 27.30 9.44
CA GLY A 134 49.39 27.75 10.79
C GLY A 134 50.54 26.96 11.46
N ARG A 135 51.79 27.40 11.23
CA ARG A 135 53.03 27.33 12.07
C ARG A 135 53.36 26.13 13.01
N SER A 136 54.60 25.65 12.84
CA SER A 136 55.48 24.75 13.66
C SER A 136 55.86 25.27 15.07
N PRO A 137 56.78 24.66 15.89
CA PRO A 137 57.51 23.37 15.81
C PRO A 137 57.66 22.55 17.15
N SER A 138 58.39 21.41 17.06
CA SER A 138 59.32 20.78 18.05
C SER A 138 58.86 19.58 18.90
N SER A 139 59.48 18.41 18.70
CA SER A 139 60.39 17.68 19.65
C SER A 139 60.46 16.17 19.36
N MET A 140 61.67 15.59 19.34
CA MET A 140 61.98 14.16 19.19
C MET A 140 61.84 13.35 20.52
N PRO A 141 62.44 12.14 20.70
CA PRO A 141 61.92 10.76 20.57
C PRO A 141 61.90 10.07 22.00
N PRO A 142 61.92 8.72 22.28
CA PRO A 142 62.33 7.53 21.49
C PRO A 142 61.59 6.16 21.70
N SER A 143 62.03 5.18 20.91
CA SER A 143 62.20 3.71 21.06
C SER A 143 61.22 2.80 21.84
N GLY A 144 60.87 1.64 21.23
CA GLY A 144 60.38 0.45 21.94
C GLY A 144 59.93 -0.69 21.01
N ASP A 145 60.41 -1.91 21.28
CA ASP A 145 60.44 -3.13 20.45
C ASP A 145 59.11 -3.90 20.19
N ALA A 146 59.06 -4.58 19.03
CA ALA A 146 58.62 -5.97 18.66
C ALA A 146 57.63 -6.82 19.53
N PRO A 147 57.14 -8.00 19.07
CA PRO A 147 56.73 -8.49 17.74
C PRO A 147 55.39 -9.32 17.71
N SER A 148 55.08 -9.87 16.53
CA SER A 148 54.40 -11.17 16.29
C SER A 148 52.86 -11.27 16.33
N ALA A 149 52.25 -11.55 15.18
CA ALA A 149 51.67 -12.88 14.88
C ALA A 149 51.08 -12.95 13.45
N SER A 150 51.47 -14.02 12.76
CA SER A 150 51.02 -14.51 11.46
C SER A 150 49.58 -15.05 11.50
N PHE A 151 48.92 -15.19 10.34
CA PHE A 151 48.20 -16.38 9.82
C PHE A 151 47.42 -15.97 8.55
N ARG A 152 47.95 -16.33 7.37
CA ARG A 152 47.60 -17.47 6.50
C ARG A 152 46.37 -17.26 5.58
N VAL A 153 46.72 -17.20 4.30
CA VAL A 153 45.92 -17.40 3.09
C VAL A 153 45.67 -18.91 2.85
N SER A 154 44.70 -19.19 1.97
CA SER A 154 44.45 -20.43 1.19
C SER A 154 43.18 -21.17 1.65
N GLN A 155 42.34 -21.77 0.81
CA GLN A 155 42.06 -21.84 -0.64
C GLN A 155 40.96 -22.92 -0.78
N LEU A 156 40.15 -22.83 -1.84
CA LEU A 156 39.55 -23.95 -2.60
C LEU A 156 38.67 -25.01 -1.88
N ALA A 157 37.45 -25.22 -2.38
CA ALA A 157 37.15 -26.29 -3.35
C ALA A 157 35.63 -26.52 -3.51
N ALA A 158 35.27 -26.96 -4.71
CA ALA A 158 33.95 -27.33 -5.21
C ALA A 158 33.63 -28.82 -5.00
N SER A 159 32.39 -29.23 -5.35
CA SER A 159 31.90 -30.59 -5.75
C SER A 159 30.61 -30.98 -5.00
N THR A 160 29.60 -31.73 -5.48
CA THR A 160 29.07 -32.13 -6.80
C THR A 160 27.74 -32.88 -6.53
N SER A 161 26.83 -32.85 -7.51
CA SER A 161 25.93 -33.94 -7.97
C SER A 161 25.02 -34.74 -7.01
N GLY A 162 23.74 -34.84 -7.41
CA GLY A 162 22.82 -35.90 -6.97
C GLY A 162 21.53 -35.95 -7.81
N THR A 163 21.48 -36.87 -8.76
CA THR A 163 20.35 -37.22 -9.65
C THR A 163 19.46 -38.32 -9.01
N PHE A 164 18.15 -38.39 -9.35
CA PHE A 164 17.21 -39.55 -9.41
C PHE A 164 15.77 -39.08 -9.04
N ARG A 165 14.63 -39.59 -9.50
CA ARG A 165 14.11 -40.35 -10.66
C ARG A 165 12.57 -40.37 -10.48
N ALA A 166 11.80 -40.30 -11.56
CA ALA A 166 10.33 -40.37 -11.58
C ALA A 166 9.78 -41.74 -11.13
N PRO A 167 8.44 -41.86 -10.96
CA PRO A 167 7.71 -42.71 -11.91
C PRO A 167 6.37 -42.16 -12.41
N ILE A 168 5.80 -42.96 -13.31
CA ILE A 168 4.87 -42.71 -14.41
C ILE A 168 3.46 -43.22 -14.05
N SER A 169 2.45 -42.72 -14.76
CA SER A 169 1.22 -43.41 -15.22
C SER A 169 -0.08 -43.27 -14.41
N SER A 170 -1.14 -42.74 -15.03
CA SER A 170 -2.21 -43.53 -15.68
C SER A 170 -3.42 -42.67 -16.13
N ALA A 171 -4.04 -43.08 -17.25
CA ALA A 171 -5.12 -42.46 -18.01
C ALA A 171 -6.53 -42.69 -17.39
N GLY A 172 -7.50 -41.78 -17.54
CA GLY A 172 -8.52 -41.82 -18.62
C GLY A 172 -9.96 -41.73 -18.05
N PRO A 173 -11.04 -41.73 -18.86
CA PRO A 173 -11.82 -40.54 -19.26
C PRO A 173 -13.33 -40.57 -18.92
N ALA A 174 -14.08 -39.47 -19.14
CA ALA A 174 -15.47 -39.45 -19.63
C ALA A 174 -16.04 -38.02 -19.86
N SER A 175 -16.97 -37.93 -20.81
CA SER A 175 -17.47 -36.71 -21.48
C SER A 175 -18.87 -36.26 -21.04
N GLY A 176 -19.16 -34.96 -21.22
CA GLY A 176 -20.47 -34.37 -21.58
C GLY A 176 -21.26 -33.66 -20.45
N PRO A 177 -22.31 -32.85 -20.75
CA PRO A 177 -22.72 -32.23 -22.02
C PRO A 177 -22.82 -30.69 -21.96
N ILE A 178 -23.14 -30.13 -23.14
CA ILE A 178 -23.33 -28.72 -23.51
C ILE A 178 -24.55 -28.10 -22.79
N SER A 179 -24.44 -26.84 -22.35
CA SER A 179 -25.59 -26.01 -21.98
C SER A 179 -25.37 -24.53 -22.36
N THR A 180 -26.47 -23.96 -22.82
CA THR A 180 -26.66 -22.75 -23.61
C THR A 180 -26.58 -21.45 -22.81
N SER A 181 -26.28 -20.39 -23.55
CA SER A 181 -26.15 -18.98 -23.14
C SER A 181 -27.44 -18.34 -22.61
N GLY A 182 -27.33 -17.62 -21.50
CA GLY A 182 -28.31 -16.63 -21.04
C GLY A 182 -27.62 -15.32 -20.61
N PRO A 183 -28.24 -14.14 -20.81
CA PRO A 183 -27.63 -12.85 -20.51
C PRO A 183 -27.57 -12.64 -19.00
N ARG A 184 -26.35 -12.64 -18.43
CA ARG A 184 -26.13 -12.30 -17.03
C ARG A 184 -26.09 -10.78 -16.87
N SER A 185 -27.16 -10.25 -16.29
CA SER A 185 -27.19 -8.97 -15.59
C SER A 185 -25.96 -8.84 -14.68
N SER A 186 -25.07 -7.92 -15.02
CA SER A 186 -23.87 -7.58 -14.25
C SER A 186 -24.26 -6.77 -13.01
N SER A 187 -24.58 -7.48 -11.93
CA SER A 187 -24.61 -6.87 -10.59
C SER A 187 -23.20 -6.38 -10.24
N PRO A 188 -23.02 -5.19 -9.63
CA PRO A 188 -21.72 -4.69 -9.25
C PRO A 188 -21.05 -5.62 -8.22
N PRO A 189 -19.70 -5.75 -8.23
CA PRO A 189 -18.99 -6.69 -7.38
C PRO A 189 -19.15 -6.32 -5.89
N THR A 190 -19.84 -7.18 -5.14
CA THR A 190 -19.98 -7.07 -3.68
C THR A 190 -18.63 -7.10 -2.96
N ARG A 191 -18.40 -6.05 -2.17
CA ARG A 191 -17.21 -5.63 -1.39
C ARG A 191 -16.80 -6.62 -0.27
N ARG A 192 -16.63 -7.92 -0.57
CA ARG A 192 -16.47 -9.00 0.43
C ARG A 192 -15.07 -9.15 1.07
N GLY A 193 -14.17 -8.17 0.91
CA GLY A 193 -12.74 -8.30 1.23
C GLY A 193 -12.31 -7.95 2.66
N THR A 194 -13.04 -7.10 3.38
CA THR A 194 -12.68 -6.62 4.73
C THR A 194 -13.11 -7.61 5.82
N LEU A 195 -14.32 -8.15 5.72
CA LEU A 195 -14.88 -9.12 6.68
C LEU A 195 -14.05 -10.40 6.86
N GLY A 196 -13.33 -10.83 5.83
CA GLY A 196 -12.49 -12.04 5.87
C GLY A 196 -11.29 -11.91 6.80
N ARG A 197 -10.74 -10.69 6.98
CA ARG A 197 -9.58 -10.45 7.86
C ARG A 197 -9.96 -10.40 9.33
N MET A 198 -11.14 -9.86 9.65
CA MET A 198 -11.59 -9.75 11.05
C MET A 198 -11.80 -11.12 11.71
N ARG A 199 -12.19 -12.16 10.96
CA ARG A 199 -12.35 -13.52 11.49
C ARG A 199 -11.03 -14.21 11.89
N ALA A 200 -9.89 -13.83 11.29
CA ALA A 200 -8.61 -14.44 11.61
C ALA A 200 -7.96 -13.86 12.89
N ILE A 201 -8.38 -12.67 13.32
CA ILE A 201 -7.78 -11.91 14.43
C ILE A 201 -8.55 -12.11 15.77
N MET A 202 -9.68 -12.83 15.74
CA MET A 202 -10.59 -13.05 16.88
C MET A 202 -9.98 -13.61 18.18
N PRO A 203 -8.94 -14.48 18.21
CA PRO A 203 -8.52 -15.12 19.46
C PRO A 203 -7.97 -14.15 20.52
N GLY A 204 -7.37 -13.04 20.12
CA GLY A 204 -6.76 -12.07 21.04
C GLY A 204 -7.74 -11.05 21.63
N MET A 205 -8.98 -11.00 21.13
CA MET A 205 -9.99 -10.02 21.55
C MET A 205 -11.10 -10.57 22.44
N MET A 206 -11.19 -11.90 22.59
CA MET A 206 -12.23 -12.50 23.41
C MET A 206 -11.90 -12.28 24.89
N LEU A 207 -12.25 -11.11 25.39
CA LEU A 207 -12.26 -10.82 26.81
C LEU A 207 -13.48 -11.47 27.45
N ALA A 208 -13.34 -11.89 28.71
CA ALA A 208 -14.47 -12.37 29.48
C ALA A 208 -15.51 -11.25 29.68
N PRO A 209 -16.81 -11.55 29.69
CA PRO A 209 -17.84 -10.57 30.06
C PRO A 209 -17.55 -9.98 31.45
N GLY A 210 -17.75 -8.68 31.60
CA GLY A 210 -17.38 -7.91 32.80
C GLY A 210 -15.90 -7.53 32.87
N ALA A 211 -15.18 -7.58 31.74
CA ALA A 211 -13.81 -7.09 31.68
C ALA A 211 -13.73 -5.60 32.04
N PRO A 212 -12.66 -5.15 32.73
CA PRO A 212 -12.51 -3.76 33.08
C PRO A 212 -12.32 -2.89 31.83
N PRO A 213 -12.81 -1.63 31.81
CA PRO A 213 -12.68 -0.72 30.66
C PRO A 213 -11.26 -0.60 30.12
N GLU A 214 -10.26 -0.72 31.00
CA GLU A 214 -8.86 -0.65 30.64
C GLU A 214 -8.45 -1.83 29.72
N ALA A 215 -8.83 -3.05 30.09
CA ALA A 215 -8.55 -4.23 29.29
C ALA A 215 -9.26 -4.17 27.92
N ILE A 216 -10.51 -3.69 27.91
CA ILE A 216 -11.29 -3.52 26.68
C ILE A 216 -10.64 -2.45 25.79
N GLY A 217 -10.22 -1.33 26.37
CA GLY A 217 -9.55 -0.24 25.64
C GLY A 217 -8.24 -0.71 25.01
N GLN A 218 -7.42 -1.48 25.74
CA GLN A 218 -6.20 -2.07 25.22
C GLN A 218 -6.45 -3.06 24.08
N ALA A 219 -7.49 -3.88 24.17
CA ALA A 219 -7.89 -4.78 23.09
C ALA A 219 -8.42 -4.04 21.85
N LEU A 220 -9.06 -2.88 22.04
CA LEU A 220 -9.62 -2.05 20.97
C LEU A 220 -8.57 -1.19 20.26
N ALA A 221 -7.49 -0.81 20.96
CA ALA A 221 -6.47 0.12 20.48
C ALA A 221 -5.88 -0.22 19.08
N PRO A 222 -5.57 -1.48 18.73
CA PRO A 222 -5.08 -1.83 17.40
C PRO A 222 -6.07 -1.49 16.27
N PHE A 223 -7.39 -1.63 16.49
CA PHE A 223 -8.40 -1.25 15.50
C PHE A 223 -8.46 0.26 15.31
N VAL A 224 -8.47 0.99 16.42
CA VAL A 224 -8.50 2.46 16.42
C VAL A 224 -7.27 2.99 15.68
N ARG A 225 -6.10 2.41 15.94
CA ARG A 225 -4.85 2.74 15.22
C ARG A 225 -4.95 2.50 13.73
N ASP A 226 -5.44 1.33 13.30
CA ASP A 226 -5.57 1.02 11.88
C ASP A 226 -6.61 1.91 11.18
N CYS A 227 -7.71 2.24 11.85
CA CYS A 227 -8.73 3.14 11.33
C CYS A 227 -8.20 4.56 11.16
N ALA A 228 -7.49 5.09 12.15
CA ALA A 228 -6.80 6.37 12.05
C ALA A 228 -5.80 6.38 10.89
N GLY A 229 -4.99 5.31 10.76
CA GLY A 229 -4.04 5.17 9.65
C GLY A 229 -4.72 5.12 8.28
N ARG A 230 -5.85 4.42 8.16
CA ARG A 230 -6.62 4.36 6.90
C ARG A 230 -7.24 5.71 6.54
N ILE A 231 -7.80 6.43 7.51
CA ILE A 231 -8.30 7.81 7.30
C ILE A 231 -7.15 8.71 6.83
N LEU A 232 -6.00 8.67 7.51
CA LEU A 232 -4.81 9.45 7.15
C LEU A 232 -4.36 9.15 5.72
N VAL A 233 -4.08 7.89 5.39
CA VAL A 233 -3.60 7.51 4.05
C VAL A 233 -4.65 7.79 2.97
N GLY A 234 -5.92 7.55 3.28
CA GLY A 234 -7.03 7.88 2.39
C GLY A 234 -7.07 9.37 2.05
N PHE A 235 -7.00 10.23 3.08
CA PHE A 235 -6.91 11.68 2.90
C PHE A 235 -5.71 12.07 2.05
N LEU A 236 -4.51 11.58 2.40
CA LEU A 236 -3.28 11.93 1.67
C LEU A 236 -3.36 11.56 0.18
N ARG A 237 -3.94 10.40 -0.15
CA ARG A 237 -4.16 9.98 -1.54
C ARG A 237 -5.25 10.79 -2.24
N GLY A 238 -6.36 11.06 -1.55
CA GLY A 238 -7.45 11.89 -2.10
C GLY A 238 -6.93 13.29 -2.40
N TYR A 239 -6.13 13.83 -1.50
CA TYR A 239 -5.49 15.12 -1.63
C TYR A 239 -4.50 15.17 -2.80
N ASP A 240 -3.64 14.16 -2.98
CA ASP A 240 -2.76 14.06 -4.15
C ASP A 240 -3.55 14.13 -5.46
N LEU A 241 -4.58 13.29 -5.58
CA LEU A 241 -5.33 13.18 -6.83
C LEU A 241 -6.15 14.44 -7.14
N LEU A 242 -6.84 14.98 -6.14
CA LEU A 242 -7.79 16.08 -6.35
C LEU A 242 -7.11 17.45 -6.28
N ALA A 243 -6.28 17.68 -5.25
CA ALA A 243 -5.71 19.00 -4.99
C ALA A 243 -4.36 19.22 -5.70
N LEU A 244 -3.49 18.21 -5.77
CA LEU A 244 -2.17 18.36 -6.40
C LEU A 244 -2.22 18.06 -7.90
N ARG A 245 -2.95 17.02 -8.32
CA ARG A 245 -3.05 16.61 -9.73
C ARG A 245 -4.27 17.16 -10.46
N GLY A 246 -5.21 17.79 -9.75
CA GLY A 246 -6.38 18.41 -10.35
C GLY A 246 -7.33 17.43 -11.04
N LEU A 247 -7.38 16.16 -10.62
CA LEU A 247 -8.27 15.17 -11.19
C LEU A 247 -9.71 15.44 -10.75
N ALA A 248 -10.64 15.49 -11.69
CA ALA A 248 -12.05 15.61 -11.40
C ALA A 248 -12.64 14.25 -10.97
N LEU A 249 -13.55 14.27 -9.99
CA LEU A 249 -14.40 13.13 -9.64
C LEU A 249 -15.49 13.00 -10.71
N GLU A 250 -15.23 12.21 -11.75
CA GLU A 250 -16.25 11.89 -12.74
C GLU A 250 -17.19 10.77 -12.25
N GLU A 251 -18.42 10.78 -12.75
CA GLU A 251 -19.46 9.79 -12.48
C GLU A 251 -19.09 8.45 -13.17
N GLY A 252 -18.07 7.77 -12.63
CA GLY A 252 -17.38 6.64 -13.25
C GLY A 252 -16.03 6.32 -12.59
N SER A 253 -15.51 7.20 -11.74
CA SER A 253 -14.23 7.03 -11.04
C SER A 253 -14.25 6.00 -9.89
N ALA A 254 -15.12 4.98 -9.96
CA ALA A 254 -15.21 3.93 -8.95
C ALA A 254 -13.86 3.24 -8.67
N GLU A 255 -13.01 3.13 -9.69
CA GLU A 255 -11.63 2.64 -9.54
C GLU A 255 -10.72 3.62 -8.80
N MET A 256 -10.88 4.93 -9.04
CA MET A 256 -10.16 5.99 -8.32
C MET A 256 -10.56 5.99 -6.84
N LEU A 257 -11.86 5.91 -6.56
CA LEU A 257 -12.40 5.79 -5.20
C LEU A 257 -11.97 4.47 -4.53
N ALA A 258 -11.83 3.38 -5.30
CA ALA A 258 -11.28 2.13 -4.79
C ALA A 258 -9.79 2.25 -4.43
N ALA A 259 -9.00 3.03 -5.17
CA ALA A 259 -7.61 3.30 -4.85
C ALA A 259 -7.43 4.11 -3.54
N LEU A 260 -8.46 4.89 -3.17
CA LEU A 260 -8.51 5.63 -1.92
C LEU A 260 -8.86 4.76 -0.72
N VAL A 261 -9.47 3.58 -0.91
CA VAL A 261 -9.74 2.65 0.18
C VAL A 261 -8.53 1.77 0.40
N PRO A 262 -7.69 2.03 1.40
CA PRO A 262 -6.46 1.30 1.50
C PRO A 262 -6.74 -0.08 2.07
N VAL A 263 -6.29 -1.09 1.34
CA VAL A 263 -6.30 -2.49 1.79
C VAL A 263 -4.91 -2.77 2.38
N SER A 264 -4.83 -3.26 3.63
CA SER A 264 -3.56 -3.69 4.23
C SER A 264 -3.62 -5.11 4.74
N ASP A 265 -2.66 -5.93 4.29
CA ASP A 265 -2.39 -7.28 4.78
C ASP A 265 -1.59 -7.30 6.08
N ALA A 266 -1.28 -6.13 6.65
CA ALA A 266 -0.59 -6.05 7.93
C ALA A 266 -1.42 -6.71 9.04
N PRO A 267 -0.76 -7.25 10.08
CA PRO A 267 -1.42 -7.57 11.33
C PRO A 267 -2.18 -6.36 11.86
N LEU A 268 -3.23 -6.62 12.63
CA LEU A 268 -4.03 -5.57 13.26
C LEU A 268 -3.16 -4.61 14.08
N GLY A 269 -3.37 -3.32 13.92
CA GLY A 269 -2.55 -2.25 14.50
C GLY A 269 -1.24 -1.98 13.74
N GLY A 270 -0.97 -2.73 12.67
CA GLY A 270 0.21 -2.62 11.82
C GLY A 270 -0.03 -1.88 10.51
N TYR A 271 -1.25 -1.37 10.26
CA TYR A 271 -1.60 -0.70 9.01
C TYR A 271 -0.66 0.47 8.73
N GLU A 272 -0.47 1.36 9.71
CA GLU A 272 0.36 2.56 9.53
C GLU A 272 1.83 2.20 9.27
N ALA A 273 2.36 1.23 10.03
CA ALA A 273 3.73 0.73 9.84
C ALA A 273 3.94 0.15 8.43
N SER A 274 2.94 -0.52 7.86
CA SER A 274 3.00 -1.03 6.47
C SER A 274 3.07 0.07 5.41
N ARG A 275 2.81 1.33 5.79
CA ARG A 275 2.83 2.52 4.92
C ARG A 275 3.92 3.52 5.28
N THR A 276 4.91 3.12 6.09
CA THR A 276 5.98 4.02 6.56
C THR A 276 6.66 4.82 5.44
N SER A 277 6.97 4.20 4.29
CA SER A 277 7.60 4.91 3.16
C SER A 277 6.68 5.92 2.48
N GLU A 278 5.38 5.62 2.41
CA GLU A 278 4.37 6.54 1.88
C GLU A 278 4.22 7.74 2.82
N LEU A 279 4.11 7.49 4.12
CA LEU A 279 3.96 8.52 5.16
C LEU A 279 5.20 9.41 5.26
N ALA A 280 6.41 8.84 5.19
CA ALA A 280 7.64 9.61 5.21
C ALA A 280 7.73 10.61 4.02
N ARG A 281 7.25 10.22 2.84
CA ARG A 281 7.19 11.15 1.69
C ARG A 281 6.24 12.31 1.96
N TRP A 282 5.07 12.05 2.54
CA TRP A 282 4.11 13.08 2.89
C TRP A 282 4.59 14.00 4.01
N GLN A 283 5.25 13.45 5.02
CA GLN A 283 5.90 14.21 6.08
C GLN A 283 6.99 15.14 5.52
N ASN A 284 7.80 14.66 4.58
CA ASN A 284 8.78 15.50 3.89
C ASN A 284 8.12 16.58 3.01
N ALA A 285 6.99 16.28 2.36
CA ALA A 285 6.30 17.20 1.47
C ALA A 285 5.57 18.33 2.23
N PHE A 286 4.86 17.99 3.31
CA PHE A 286 4.12 18.97 4.12
C PHE A 286 4.97 19.65 5.19
N GLY A 287 6.09 19.04 5.55
CA GLY A 287 6.82 19.36 6.77
C GLY A 287 6.17 18.75 8.02
N GLU A 288 7.00 18.55 9.04
CA GLU A 288 6.63 17.83 10.27
C GLU A 288 5.38 18.39 10.94
N ALA A 289 5.32 19.72 11.14
CA ALA A 289 4.27 20.35 11.91
C ALA A 289 2.88 20.21 11.26
N VAL A 290 2.79 20.36 9.94
CA VAL A 290 1.53 20.18 9.21
C VAL A 290 1.14 18.71 9.21
N PHE A 291 2.09 17.82 8.92
CA PHE A 291 1.84 16.38 8.87
C PHE A 291 1.34 15.82 10.20
N GLN A 292 1.94 16.22 11.33
CA GLN A 292 1.46 15.79 12.65
C GLN A 292 0.05 16.31 12.96
N ARG A 293 -0.33 17.52 12.50
CA ARG A 293 -1.71 18.00 12.66
C ARG A 293 -2.71 17.19 11.84
N VAL A 294 -2.37 16.85 10.59
CA VAL A 294 -3.21 15.98 9.73
C VAL A 294 -3.35 14.58 10.36
N ARG A 295 -2.25 14.03 10.86
CA ARG A 295 -2.23 12.75 11.57
C ARG A 295 -3.10 12.81 12.82
N ARG A 296 -2.97 13.86 13.63
CA ARG A 296 -3.79 14.09 14.82
C ARG A 296 -5.27 14.16 14.49
N GLU A 297 -5.64 14.87 13.43
CA GLU A 297 -7.05 14.95 12.99
C GLU A 297 -7.62 13.58 12.63
N SER A 298 -6.82 12.75 11.95
CA SER A 298 -7.19 11.38 11.59
C SER A 298 -7.38 10.48 12.82
N GLN A 299 -6.59 10.67 13.87
CA GLN A 299 -6.73 9.97 15.15
C GLN A 299 -8.02 10.39 15.89
N VAL A 300 -8.33 11.68 15.92
CA VAL A 300 -9.56 12.20 16.53
C VAL A 300 -10.80 11.69 15.80
N ALA A 301 -10.77 11.67 14.48
CA ALA A 301 -11.82 11.08 13.66
C ALA A 301 -12.04 9.59 14.00
N ALA A 302 -10.97 8.80 14.12
CA ALA A 302 -11.09 7.38 14.49
C ALA A 302 -11.68 7.17 15.88
N ILE A 303 -11.30 7.98 16.87
CA ILE A 303 -11.86 7.94 18.23
C ILE A 303 -13.35 8.33 18.22
N TYR A 304 -13.73 9.35 17.46
CA TYR A 304 -15.14 9.73 17.28
C TYR A 304 -15.96 8.58 16.66
N LEU A 305 -15.45 7.92 15.62
CA LEU A 305 -16.13 6.78 15.00
C LEU A 305 -16.28 5.60 15.97
N ALA A 306 -15.28 5.33 16.80
CA ALA A 306 -15.38 4.33 17.86
C ALA A 306 -16.44 4.71 18.92
N HIS A 307 -16.51 5.98 19.31
CA HIS A 307 -17.55 6.49 20.21
C HIS A 307 -18.97 6.29 19.64
N MET A 308 -19.17 6.64 18.37
CA MET A 308 -20.44 6.44 17.68
C MET A 308 -20.80 4.96 17.58
N ALA A 309 -19.83 4.09 17.28
CA ALA A 309 -20.05 2.65 17.19
C ALA A 309 -20.48 2.04 18.53
N LEU A 310 -19.84 2.42 19.64
CA LEU A 310 -20.22 2.00 21.00
C LEU A 310 -21.62 2.50 21.36
N GLY A 311 -21.93 3.77 21.08
CA GLY A 311 -23.24 4.37 21.34
C GLY A 311 -24.37 3.71 20.55
N ARG A 312 -24.15 3.41 19.26
CA ARG A 312 -25.12 2.69 18.41
C ARG A 312 -25.44 1.29 18.94
N LEU A 313 -24.51 0.67 19.65
CA LEU A 313 -24.68 -0.64 20.28
C LEU A 313 -25.23 -0.58 21.71
N GLY A 314 -25.58 0.61 22.20
CA GLY A 314 -26.19 0.81 23.51
C GLY A 314 -25.20 0.85 24.68
N VAL A 315 -23.89 0.93 24.42
CA VAL A 315 -22.89 1.06 25.49
C VAL A 315 -23.01 2.45 26.13
N PRO A 316 -23.32 2.55 27.45
CA PRO A 316 -23.50 3.83 28.12
C PRO A 316 -22.22 4.67 28.07
N PRO A 317 -22.31 6.02 28.00
CA PRO A 317 -21.14 6.89 28.01
C PRO A 317 -20.24 6.71 29.24
N SER A 318 -20.81 6.34 30.39
CA SER A 318 -20.07 6.03 31.63
C SER A 318 -19.14 4.82 31.50
N VAL A 319 -19.36 3.96 30.52
CA VAL A 319 -18.52 2.78 30.22
C VAL A 319 -17.70 3.03 28.95
N GLY A 320 -18.32 3.55 27.90
CA GLY A 320 -17.67 3.79 26.62
C GLY A 320 -16.55 4.83 26.68
N LEU A 321 -16.72 5.93 27.42
CA LEU A 321 -15.68 6.96 27.52
C LEU A 321 -14.41 6.45 28.22
N PRO A 322 -14.48 5.75 29.37
CA PRO A 322 -13.30 5.09 29.95
C PRO A 322 -12.58 4.12 29.00
N ILE A 323 -13.33 3.30 28.25
CA ILE A 323 -12.73 2.39 27.24
C ILE A 323 -11.90 3.19 26.22
N LEU A 324 -12.47 4.29 25.69
CA LEU A 324 -11.78 5.13 24.71
C LEU A 324 -10.59 5.90 25.31
N GLN A 325 -10.70 6.31 26.58
CA GLN A 325 -9.61 6.97 27.32
C GLN A 325 -8.39 6.07 27.49
N GLU A 326 -8.58 4.75 27.60
CA GLU A 326 -7.48 3.78 27.58
C GLU A 326 -7.04 3.40 26.15
N ALA A 327 -8.00 3.25 25.22
CA ALA A 327 -7.69 2.87 23.85
C ALA A 327 -6.81 3.91 23.13
N ALA A 328 -7.09 5.21 23.32
CA ALA A 328 -6.37 6.30 22.65
C ALA A 328 -4.86 6.32 22.92
N PRO A 329 -4.36 6.38 24.18
CA PRO A 329 -2.92 6.39 24.43
C PRO A 329 -2.25 5.08 24.00
N SER A 330 -2.93 3.93 24.13
CA SER A 330 -2.41 2.66 23.62
C SER A 330 -2.30 2.65 22.08
N ALA A 331 -3.27 3.23 21.39
CA ALA A 331 -3.28 3.34 19.93
C ALA A 331 -2.22 4.32 19.41
N PHE A 332 -1.98 5.43 20.12
CA PHE A 332 -1.24 6.58 19.60
C PHE A 332 0.02 6.92 20.41
N GLY A 333 0.73 5.92 20.93
CA GLY A 333 2.06 6.12 21.53
C GLY A 333 2.06 7.01 22.78
N GLY A 334 1.00 6.96 23.59
CA GLY A 334 0.85 7.73 24.81
C GLY A 334 0.28 9.13 24.62
N GLU A 335 -0.09 9.51 23.39
CA GLU A 335 -0.77 10.78 23.15
C GLU A 335 -2.10 10.84 23.92
N ARG A 336 -2.27 11.90 24.72
CA ARG A 336 -3.49 12.16 25.49
C ARG A 336 -4.31 13.26 24.81
N GLY A 337 -5.58 13.38 25.20
CA GLY A 337 -6.45 14.46 24.74
C GLY A 337 -7.26 14.17 23.48
N THR A 338 -7.00 13.09 22.75
CA THR A 338 -7.75 12.73 21.52
C THR A 338 -9.25 12.53 21.81
N VAL A 339 -9.57 11.98 22.98
CA VAL A 339 -10.94 11.79 23.48
C VAL A 339 -11.61 13.11 23.89
N LEU A 340 -10.85 14.12 24.31
CA LEU A 340 -11.43 15.44 24.58
C LEU A 340 -11.68 16.18 23.27
N GLU A 341 -10.76 16.03 22.32
CA GLU A 341 -10.81 16.66 21.02
C GLU A 341 -11.96 16.17 20.14
N MET A 342 -12.41 14.90 20.28
CA MET A 342 -13.56 14.39 19.52
C MET A 342 -14.86 15.15 19.82
N ALA A 343 -14.94 15.91 20.91
CA ALA A 343 -16.13 16.70 21.26
C ALA A 343 -16.55 17.66 20.14
N ARG A 344 -15.61 18.09 19.27
CA ARG A 344 -15.92 18.91 18.09
C ARG A 344 -16.82 18.21 17.07
N TYR A 345 -16.80 16.88 17.03
CA TYR A 345 -17.63 16.08 16.14
C TYR A 345 -18.95 15.63 16.79
N VAL A 346 -19.01 15.56 18.12
CA VAL A 346 -20.20 15.08 18.86
C VAL A 346 -21.42 15.98 18.65
N SER A 347 -21.22 17.29 18.45
CA SER A 347 -22.31 18.24 18.20
C SER A 347 -22.78 18.31 16.74
N ILE A 348 -22.11 17.59 15.83
CA ILE A 348 -22.36 17.66 14.39
C ILE A 348 -23.32 16.51 14.01
N PRO A 349 -24.33 16.74 13.14
CA PRO A 349 -25.14 15.67 12.59
C PRO A 349 -24.28 14.60 11.90
N ALA A 350 -24.67 13.32 12.01
CA ALA A 350 -23.85 12.21 11.51
C ALA A 350 -23.55 12.32 10.00
N GLU A 351 -24.51 12.78 9.21
CA GLU A 351 -24.38 13.05 7.77
C GLU A 351 -23.37 14.16 7.43
N SER A 352 -23.11 15.05 8.38
CA SER A 352 -22.19 16.19 8.24
C SER A 352 -20.79 15.89 8.76
N PHE A 353 -20.55 14.69 9.31
CA PHE A 353 -19.24 14.30 9.83
C PHE A 353 -18.13 14.31 8.76
N VAL A 354 -18.35 13.63 7.62
CA VAL A 354 -17.33 13.53 6.55
C VAL A 354 -16.99 14.91 5.97
N PRO A 355 -17.95 15.78 5.63
CA PRO A 355 -17.67 17.16 5.25
C PRO A 355 -16.85 17.92 6.32
N ALA A 356 -17.23 17.84 7.60
CA ALA A 356 -16.53 18.54 8.68
C ALA A 356 -15.08 18.05 8.84
N LEU A 357 -14.86 16.73 8.79
CA LEU A 357 -13.53 16.13 8.80
C LEU A 357 -12.66 16.64 7.63
N CYS A 358 -13.21 16.62 6.42
CA CYS A 358 -12.48 17.07 5.23
C CYS A 358 -12.17 18.57 5.28
N GLN A 359 -13.08 19.38 5.83
CA GLN A 359 -12.84 20.81 6.06
C GLN A 359 -11.65 21.02 7.01
N HIS A 360 -11.62 20.35 8.17
CA HIS A 360 -10.50 20.46 9.12
C HIS A 360 -9.17 20.01 8.53
N LEU A 361 -9.18 18.94 7.73
CA LEU A 361 -7.98 18.43 7.06
C LEU A 361 -7.47 19.42 5.99
N VAL A 362 -8.37 20.00 5.19
CA VAL A 362 -8.04 21.04 4.21
C VAL A 362 -7.52 22.31 4.88
N ASP A 363 -8.17 22.78 5.96
CA ASP A 363 -7.73 23.95 6.73
C ASP A 363 -6.33 23.73 7.32
N THR A 364 -6.04 22.50 7.75
CA THR A 364 -4.73 22.13 8.30
C THR A 364 -3.61 22.21 7.27
N VAL A 365 -3.90 21.77 6.03
CA VAL A 365 -2.95 21.77 4.92
C VAL A 365 -2.88 23.14 4.23
N GLY A 366 -3.95 23.93 4.32
CA GLY A 366 -4.04 25.31 3.83
C GLY A 366 -4.53 25.45 2.38
N HIS A 367 -4.84 24.35 1.69
CA HIS A 367 -5.43 24.39 0.35
C HIS A 367 -6.14 23.08 -0.01
N GLY A 368 -6.98 23.13 -1.06
CA GLY A 368 -7.80 22.01 -1.54
C GLY A 368 -9.29 22.31 -1.49
N ASP A 369 -10.09 21.46 -2.16
CA ASP A 369 -11.55 21.53 -2.12
C ASP A 369 -12.09 20.46 -1.16
N ALA A 370 -12.57 20.91 0.00
CA ALA A 370 -13.10 20.02 1.04
C ALA A 370 -14.34 19.24 0.57
N THR A 371 -15.12 19.79 -0.36
CA THR A 371 -16.35 19.15 -0.86
C THR A 371 -16.00 17.95 -1.75
N GLN A 372 -15.02 18.12 -2.64
CA GLN A 372 -14.53 17.03 -3.48
C GLN A 372 -13.84 15.95 -2.64
N LEU A 373 -13.04 16.36 -1.66
CA LEU A 373 -12.42 15.42 -0.71
C LEU A 373 -13.46 14.64 0.09
N ALA A 374 -14.54 15.29 0.54
CA ALA A 374 -15.62 14.63 1.26
C ALA A 374 -16.32 13.56 0.39
N ALA A 375 -16.63 13.90 -0.87
CA ALA A 375 -17.19 12.95 -1.82
C ALA A 375 -16.24 11.76 -2.07
N ALA A 376 -14.94 12.02 -2.16
CA ALA A 376 -13.92 11.00 -2.39
C ALA A 376 -13.67 10.09 -1.17
N LEU A 377 -13.74 10.63 0.04
CA LEU A 377 -13.46 9.91 1.29
C LEU A 377 -14.69 9.22 1.89
N ALA A 378 -15.91 9.61 1.53
CA ALA A 378 -17.12 9.00 2.07
C ALA A 378 -17.15 7.45 1.99
N PRO A 379 -16.75 6.80 0.87
CA PRO A 379 -16.71 5.33 0.79
C PRO A 379 -15.66 4.67 1.69
N LEU A 380 -14.60 5.40 2.03
CA LEU A 380 -13.56 4.96 2.97
C LEU A 380 -14.07 5.10 4.40
N VAL A 381 -14.63 6.25 4.77
CA VAL A 381 -15.16 6.48 6.12
C VAL A 381 -16.28 5.47 6.42
N THR A 382 -17.15 5.18 5.46
CA THR A 382 -18.15 4.11 5.58
C THR A 382 -17.51 2.75 5.88
N SER A 383 -16.43 2.39 5.18
CA SER A 383 -15.70 1.14 5.46
C SER A 383 -15.06 1.13 6.85
N VAL A 384 -14.58 2.27 7.33
CA VAL A 384 -14.01 2.41 8.68
C VAL A 384 -15.10 2.31 9.74
N GLU A 385 -16.28 2.89 9.49
CA GLU A 385 -17.45 2.74 10.36
C GLU A 385 -17.89 1.29 10.52
N GLU A 386 -17.92 0.52 9.42
CA GLU A 386 -18.23 -0.92 9.45
C GLU A 386 -17.23 -1.70 10.31
N ASP A 387 -15.93 -1.44 10.15
CA ASP A 387 -14.87 -2.10 10.92
C ASP A 387 -14.95 -1.71 12.41
N MET A 388 -15.23 -0.43 12.72
CA MET A 388 -15.46 0.06 14.08
C MET A 388 -16.72 -0.54 14.72
N ALA A 389 -17.81 -0.71 13.97
CA ALA A 389 -19.03 -1.34 14.46
C ALA A 389 -18.75 -2.78 14.92
N ILE A 390 -17.98 -3.54 14.14
CA ILE A 390 -17.59 -4.89 14.52
C ILE A 390 -16.68 -4.86 15.76
N ALA A 391 -15.69 -3.98 15.82
CA ALA A 391 -14.84 -3.84 17.00
C ALA A 391 -15.65 -3.48 18.27
N ALA A 392 -16.66 -2.62 18.12
CA ALA A 392 -17.56 -2.23 19.19
C ALA A 392 -18.48 -3.37 19.66
N THR A 393 -18.82 -4.35 18.81
CA THR A 393 -19.56 -5.55 19.27
C THR A 393 -18.78 -6.34 20.30
N PHE A 394 -17.47 -6.53 20.09
CA PHE A 394 -16.61 -7.19 21.08
C PHE A 394 -16.49 -6.39 22.37
N ALA A 395 -16.35 -5.06 22.25
CA ALA A 395 -16.27 -4.20 23.42
C ALA A 395 -17.57 -4.23 24.25
N ARG A 396 -18.73 -4.22 23.59
CA ARG A 396 -20.04 -4.37 24.25
C ARG A 396 -20.12 -5.71 24.97
N ASP A 397 -19.86 -6.81 24.27
CA ASP A 397 -19.97 -8.16 24.83
C ASP A 397 -19.01 -8.35 26.03
N ALA A 398 -17.79 -7.81 25.93
CA ALA A 398 -16.82 -7.81 27.02
C ALA A 398 -17.23 -6.92 28.20
N SER A 399 -17.93 -5.80 27.95
CA SER A 399 -18.40 -4.90 29.00
C SER A 399 -19.55 -5.48 29.84
N GLY A 400 -20.22 -6.53 29.35
CA GLY A 400 -21.36 -7.16 30.03
C GLY A 400 -22.65 -6.33 30.00
N VAL A 401 -22.76 -5.39 29.06
CA VAL A 401 -23.94 -4.54 28.81
C VAL A 401 -24.85 -5.14 27.76
#